data_AF-A0A7C4RH95-F1
#
_entry.id   AF-A0A7C4RH95-F1
#
_cell.length_a   1.000
_cell.length_b   1.000
_cell.length_c   1.000
_cell.angle_alpha   90.00
_cell.angle_beta   90.00
_cell.angle_gamma   90.00
#
_symmetry.space_group_name_H-M   'P 1'
#
loop_
_entity.id
_entity.type
_entity.pdbx_description
1 polymer ?
#
loop_
_entity_poly.entity_id
_entity_poly.type
_entity_poly.pdbx_seq_one_letter_code
_entity_poly.pdbx_strand_id
1 'polypeptide(L)'
;MIFIYYAHPVETYQTYIEDFVEELVKKKFGEVLHIKDWFSLRQAVSEKACEELKDLFAKMRRFVIQREKDRIPETDAKSIAHTFMKVVGTNITAAKNVLFNPSTFGDPFLAMAKSETFKRKAYPHFCYGLIDYCDVVVAHGYVMDAHTKRLFKAWFKMRSPFHEVTEYCKSIIKLLNKAKSMIWSPGTCEEIKYSLNKGKEIFCLQNKTLQKITSNDINLIDAEKVPFDKYGLKLYNKIWQPIAESVYKTLTILKKELS
;
A
#
# COMPACT_ATOMS: atom_id res chain seq x y z
N MET A 1 15.63 10.22 -14.49
CA MET A 1 14.72 9.13 -14.13
C MET A 1 14.21 9.39 -12.75
N ILE A 2 12.90 9.28 -12.51
CA ILE A 2 12.35 9.41 -11.15
C ILE A 2 11.81 8.07 -10.64
N PHE A 3 11.98 7.85 -9.35
CA PHE A 3 11.37 6.77 -8.60
C PHE A 3 10.14 7.28 -7.85
N ILE A 4 9.01 6.65 -8.11
CA ILE A 4 7.71 6.99 -7.54
C ILE A 4 7.31 5.87 -6.60
N TYR A 5 7.18 6.15 -5.31
CA TYR A 5 6.63 5.20 -4.35
C TYR A 5 5.10 5.23 -4.41
N TYR A 6 4.47 4.06 -4.55
CA TYR A 6 3.02 3.94 -4.63
C TYR A 6 2.40 3.45 -3.32
N ALA A 7 1.89 4.37 -2.50
CA ALA A 7 1.29 4.07 -1.20
C ALA A 7 -0.22 3.82 -1.33
N HIS A 8 -0.68 2.61 -1.07
CA HIS A 8 -2.11 2.28 -1.16
C HIS A 8 -2.53 1.15 -0.21
N PRO A 9 -3.85 0.99 0.07
CA PRO A 9 -4.33 -0.13 0.87
C PRO A 9 -4.10 -1.45 0.13
N VAL A 10 -3.65 -2.48 0.84
CA VAL A 10 -3.40 -3.80 0.23
C VAL A 10 -4.67 -4.39 -0.39
N GLU A 11 -5.84 -4.04 0.14
CA GLU A 11 -7.13 -4.54 -0.33
C GLU A 11 -7.53 -3.98 -1.71
N THR A 12 -6.82 -2.97 -2.22
CA THR A 12 -7.02 -2.41 -3.56
C THR A 12 -5.96 -2.88 -4.57
N TYR A 13 -5.07 -3.79 -4.18
CA TYR A 13 -4.07 -4.37 -5.10
C TYR A 13 -4.73 -5.20 -6.20
N GLN A 14 -4.28 -5.07 -7.46
CA GLN A 14 -4.86 -5.73 -8.64
C GLN A 14 -6.35 -5.41 -8.86
N THR A 15 -6.77 -4.22 -8.44
CA THR A 15 -8.13 -3.72 -8.65
C THR A 15 -8.14 -2.60 -9.67
N TYR A 16 -9.33 -2.24 -10.16
CA TYR A 16 -9.48 -1.15 -11.13
C TYR A 16 -8.91 0.21 -10.65
N ILE A 17 -8.73 0.38 -9.34
CA ILE A 17 -8.14 1.60 -8.77
C ILE A 17 -6.66 1.68 -9.10
N GLU A 18 -5.95 0.55 -9.07
CA GLU A 18 -4.54 0.49 -9.44
C GLU A 18 -4.33 0.90 -10.90
N ASP A 19 -5.12 0.32 -11.82
CA ASP A 19 -5.10 0.70 -13.23
C ASP A 19 -5.42 2.19 -13.41
N PHE A 20 -6.42 2.70 -12.69
CA PHE A 20 -6.83 4.09 -12.78
C PHE A 20 -5.74 5.06 -12.28
N VAL A 21 -5.09 4.74 -11.16
CA VAL A 21 -4.00 5.56 -10.62
C VAL A 21 -2.77 5.48 -11.52
N GLU A 22 -2.43 4.30 -12.05
CA GLU A 22 -1.33 4.14 -13.00
C GLU A 22 -1.50 5.06 -14.21
N GLU A 23 -2.71 5.14 -14.78
CA GLU A 23 -3.00 6.06 -15.89
C GLU A 23 -2.87 7.54 -15.50
N LEU A 24 -3.27 7.92 -14.28
CA LEU A 24 -3.07 9.28 -13.79
C LEU A 24 -1.59 9.60 -13.55
N VAL A 25 -0.82 8.62 -13.08
CA VAL A 25 0.64 8.73 -12.90
C VAL A 25 1.30 8.91 -14.26
N LYS A 26 0.95 8.09 -15.27
CA LYS A 26 1.45 8.25 -16.64
C LYS A 26 1.11 9.61 -17.23
N LYS A 27 -0.13 10.07 -17.05
CA LYS A 27 -0.56 11.40 -17.51
C LYS A 27 0.25 12.52 -16.88
N LYS A 28 0.66 12.36 -15.62
CA LYS A 28 1.35 13.41 -14.86
C LYS A 28 2.86 13.40 -15.04
N PHE A 29 3.47 12.22 -15.10
CA PHE A 29 4.93 12.05 -15.10
C PHE A 29 5.48 11.55 -16.45
N GLY A 30 4.60 11.23 -17.40
CA GLY A 30 4.96 10.68 -18.71
C GLY A 30 5.05 9.16 -18.70
N GLU A 31 5.89 8.59 -19.56
CA GLU A 31 6.10 7.15 -19.60
C GLU A 31 6.64 6.63 -18.25
N VAL A 32 5.97 5.60 -17.72
CA VAL A 32 6.24 5.03 -16.39
C VAL A 32 6.20 3.51 -16.50
N LEU A 33 7.25 2.86 -15.98
CA LEU A 33 7.28 1.42 -15.77
C LEU A 33 6.72 1.13 -14.38
N HIS A 34 5.59 0.43 -14.33
CA HIS A 34 4.99 -0.01 -13.07
C HIS A 34 5.55 -1.37 -12.67
N ILE A 35 6.37 -1.37 -11.62
CA ILE A 35 6.85 -2.59 -10.96
C ILE A 35 5.80 -2.95 -9.91
N LYS A 36 4.91 -3.87 -10.27
CA LYS A 36 3.78 -4.30 -9.43
C LYS A 36 3.88 -5.72 -8.91
N ASP A 37 4.72 -6.56 -9.51
CA ASP A 37 4.95 -7.96 -9.14
C ASP A 37 6.39 -8.41 -9.46
N TRP A 38 6.75 -9.65 -9.11
CA TRP A 38 8.09 -10.16 -9.40
C TRP A 38 8.37 -10.26 -10.90
N PHE A 39 7.35 -10.54 -11.70
CA PHE A 39 7.47 -10.70 -13.14
C PHE A 39 7.85 -9.38 -13.81
N SER A 40 7.11 -8.31 -13.53
CA SER A 40 7.41 -6.95 -13.98
C SER A 40 8.77 -6.47 -13.48
N LEU A 41 9.17 -6.80 -12.26
CA LEU A 41 10.53 -6.51 -11.76
C LEU A 41 11.61 -7.24 -12.57
N ARG A 42 11.44 -8.54 -12.84
CA ARG A 42 12.39 -9.34 -13.62
C ARG A 42 12.54 -8.82 -15.05
N GLN A 43 11.44 -8.37 -15.65
CA GLN A 43 11.47 -7.77 -16.99
C GLN A 43 12.15 -6.39 -17.00
N ALA A 44 12.13 -5.68 -15.87
CA ALA A 44 12.68 -4.35 -15.74
C ALA A 44 14.20 -4.30 -15.63
N VAL A 45 14.84 -5.38 -15.15
CA VAL A 45 16.25 -5.40 -14.76
C VAL A 45 17.05 -6.48 -15.49
N SER A 46 18.38 -6.38 -15.46
CA SER A 46 19.26 -7.40 -16.03
C SER A 46 19.14 -8.77 -15.33
N GLU A 47 19.55 -9.84 -16.01
CA GLU A 47 19.55 -11.19 -15.41
C GLU A 47 20.46 -11.27 -14.17
N LYS A 48 21.63 -10.61 -14.21
CA LYS A 48 22.51 -10.50 -13.04
C LYS A 48 21.82 -9.82 -11.86
N ALA A 49 21.11 -8.71 -12.11
CA ALA A 49 20.36 -8.02 -11.07
C ALA A 49 19.22 -8.88 -10.51
N CYS A 50 18.59 -9.71 -11.34
CA CYS A 50 17.58 -10.66 -10.87
C CYS A 50 18.16 -11.64 -9.86
N GLU A 51 19.38 -12.16 -10.07
CA GLU A 51 20.04 -13.04 -9.11
C GLU A 51 20.39 -12.31 -7.81
N GLU A 52 20.90 -11.08 -7.88
CA GLU A 52 21.16 -10.25 -6.69
C GLU A 52 19.89 -9.98 -5.87
N LEU A 53 18.76 -9.74 -6.55
CA LEU A 53 17.45 -9.55 -5.93
C LEU A 53 16.93 -10.84 -5.29
N LYS A 54 17.09 -12.00 -5.94
CA LYS A 54 16.74 -13.31 -5.35
C LYS A 54 17.53 -13.57 -4.07
N ASP A 55 18.83 -13.28 -4.06
CA ASP A 55 19.66 -13.40 -2.87
C ASP A 55 19.22 -12.45 -1.75
N LEU A 56 18.83 -11.21 -2.09
CA LEU A 56 18.28 -10.27 -1.14
C LEU A 56 16.97 -10.78 -0.52
N PHE A 57 16.06 -11.35 -1.33
CA PHE A 57 14.83 -11.96 -0.84
C PHE A 57 15.11 -13.19 0.05
N ALA A 58 16.11 -14.00 -0.29
CA ALA A 58 16.54 -15.10 0.56
C ALA A 58 17.10 -14.61 1.92
N LYS A 59 17.80 -13.46 1.95
CA LYS A 59 18.24 -12.81 3.19
C LYS A 59 17.04 -12.33 4.02
N MET A 60 16.06 -11.67 3.41
CA MET A 60 14.81 -11.26 4.08
C MET A 60 14.11 -12.44 4.76
N ARG A 61 14.10 -13.61 4.12
CA ARG A 61 13.58 -14.86 4.71
C ARG A 61 14.37 -15.28 5.96
N ARG A 62 15.71 -15.23 5.90
CA ARG A 62 16.60 -15.65 6.99
C ARG A 62 16.58 -14.71 8.19
N PHE A 63 16.26 -13.42 8.00
CA PHE A 63 16.04 -12.45 9.07
C PHE A 63 14.94 -12.86 10.07
N VAL A 64 14.09 -13.82 9.72
CA VAL A 64 12.99 -14.28 10.59
C VAL A 64 13.33 -15.55 11.36
N ILE A 65 14.26 -16.35 10.85
CA ILE A 65 14.59 -17.64 11.47
C ILE A 65 15.37 -17.44 12.79
N GLN A 66 15.90 -16.23 13.04
CA GLN A 66 16.43 -15.83 14.34
C GLN A 66 15.29 -15.53 15.35
N ARG A 67 14.61 -16.58 15.80
CA ARG A 67 13.61 -16.54 16.88
C ARG A 67 14.17 -16.12 18.25
N GLU A 68 15.48 -16.02 18.42
CA GLU A 68 16.09 -15.99 19.76
C GLU A 68 16.30 -14.60 20.39
N LYS A 69 16.04 -13.47 19.70
CA LYS A 69 16.48 -12.15 20.23
C LYS A 69 15.53 -10.95 20.11
N ASP A 70 14.25 -11.15 19.76
CA ASP A 70 13.25 -10.07 19.64
C ASP A 70 13.60 -8.86 18.74
N ARG A 71 14.73 -8.89 18.03
CA ARG A 71 15.20 -7.81 17.18
C ARG A 71 14.90 -8.12 15.73
N ILE A 72 13.89 -7.46 15.18
CA ILE A 72 14.06 -6.94 13.82
C ILE A 72 14.26 -5.43 13.99
N PRO A 73 15.51 -4.93 14.00
CA PRO A 73 15.78 -3.51 14.08
C PRO A 73 15.21 -2.81 12.85
N GLU A 74 14.56 -1.66 13.06
CA GLU A 74 14.13 -0.75 11.99
C GLU A 74 15.24 -0.52 10.95
N THR A 75 16.48 -0.35 11.42
CA THR A 75 17.68 -0.14 10.61
C THR A 75 17.93 -1.26 9.60
N ASP A 76 17.69 -2.51 9.98
CA ASP A 76 17.94 -3.67 9.11
C ASP A 76 16.89 -3.76 8.01
N ALA A 77 15.62 -3.54 8.36
CA ALA A 77 14.53 -3.51 7.39
C ALA A 77 14.71 -2.38 6.36
N LYS A 78 15.15 -1.20 6.81
CA LYS A 78 15.54 -0.10 5.92
C LYS A 78 16.75 -0.44 5.05
N SER A 79 17.79 -1.05 5.62
CA SER A 79 19.00 -1.47 4.88
C SER A 79 18.68 -2.43 3.73
N ILE A 80 17.76 -3.38 3.96
CA ILE A 80 17.26 -4.27 2.90
C ILE A 80 16.60 -3.46 1.79
N ALA A 81 15.69 -2.55 2.14
CA ALA A 81 15.03 -1.69 1.16
C ALA A 81 16.04 -0.81 0.39
N HIS A 82 17.05 -0.28 1.06
CA HIS A 82 18.12 0.49 0.42
C HIS A 82 18.92 -0.37 -0.58
N THR A 83 19.22 -1.61 -0.19
CA THR A 83 19.93 -2.56 -1.06
C THR A 83 19.07 -2.89 -2.28
N PHE A 84 17.78 -3.15 -2.08
CA PHE A 84 16.81 -3.37 -3.15
C PHE A 84 16.81 -2.18 -4.13
N MET A 85 16.62 -0.96 -3.62
CA MET A 85 16.56 0.25 -4.44
C MET A 85 17.86 0.52 -5.18
N LYS A 86 19.02 0.20 -4.59
CA LYS A 86 20.32 0.27 -5.27
C LYS A 86 20.42 -0.71 -6.43
N VAL A 87 20.07 -1.98 -6.21
CA VAL A 87 20.13 -3.02 -7.24
C VAL A 87 19.20 -2.67 -8.40
N VAL A 88 17.96 -2.25 -8.11
CA VAL A 88 17.03 -1.87 -9.17
C VAL A 88 17.48 -0.58 -9.86
N GLY A 89 17.88 0.44 -9.10
CA GLY A 89 18.24 1.74 -9.65
C GLY A 89 19.45 1.74 -10.59
N THR A 90 20.40 0.82 -10.39
CA THR A 90 21.56 0.68 -11.27
C THR A 90 21.34 -0.23 -12.47
N ASN A 91 20.24 -1.01 -12.49
CA ASN A 91 20.03 -2.07 -13.47
C ASN A 91 18.74 -1.95 -14.28
N ILE A 92 17.94 -0.89 -14.10
CA ILE A 92 16.78 -0.64 -14.96
C ILE A 92 17.25 -0.30 -16.38
N THR A 93 16.73 -1.05 -17.35
CA THR A 93 17.25 -1.03 -18.73
C THR A 93 16.47 -0.12 -19.69
N ALA A 94 15.19 0.19 -19.40
CA ALA A 94 14.30 0.75 -20.41
C ALA A 94 13.46 1.98 -19.98
N ALA A 95 13.25 2.23 -18.69
CA ALA A 95 12.23 3.19 -18.24
C ALA A 95 12.81 4.57 -17.88
N LYS A 96 12.13 5.63 -18.33
CA LYS A 96 12.41 7.01 -17.87
C LYS A 96 11.95 7.23 -16.44
N ASN A 97 10.84 6.65 -16.01
CA ASN A 97 10.32 6.76 -14.65
C ASN A 97 9.81 5.40 -14.16
N VAL A 98 9.84 5.19 -12.85
CA VAL A 98 9.54 3.89 -12.24
C VAL A 98 8.53 4.09 -11.13
N LEU A 99 7.40 3.39 -11.21
CA LEU A 99 6.40 3.33 -10.16
C LEU A 99 6.58 2.03 -9.38
N PHE A 100 6.91 2.15 -8.10
CA PHE A 100 7.10 1.02 -7.20
C PHE A 100 5.88 0.78 -6.35
N ASN A 101 5.33 -0.42 -6.45
CA ASN A 101 4.29 -0.88 -5.55
C ASN A 101 4.89 -1.75 -4.42
N PRO A 102 4.77 -1.38 -3.13
CA PRO A 102 5.19 -2.25 -2.03
C PRO A 102 4.42 -3.59 -2.01
N SER A 103 3.23 -3.66 -2.60
CA SER A 103 2.46 -4.90 -2.81
C SER A 103 3.17 -5.90 -3.73
N THR A 104 4.17 -5.48 -4.52
CA THR A 104 5.09 -6.38 -5.26
C THR A 104 5.74 -7.39 -4.34
N PHE A 105 6.09 -6.97 -3.13
CA PHE A 105 6.67 -7.87 -2.14
C PHE A 105 5.62 -8.85 -1.60
N GLY A 106 4.32 -8.57 -1.76
CA GLY A 106 3.14 -9.40 -1.46
C GLY A 106 2.89 -10.57 -2.38
N ASP A 107 3.57 -10.64 -3.53
CA ASP A 107 3.45 -11.70 -4.52
C ASP A 107 3.59 -13.10 -3.89
N PRO A 108 2.68 -14.06 -4.14
CA PRO A 108 2.77 -15.45 -3.67
C PRO A 108 4.10 -16.16 -3.96
N PHE A 109 4.76 -15.85 -5.09
CA PHE A 109 6.09 -16.37 -5.41
C PHE A 109 7.17 -15.81 -4.48
N LEU A 110 7.01 -14.56 -4.04
CA LEU A 110 7.82 -13.95 -2.98
C LEU A 110 7.24 -14.21 -1.58
N ALA A 111 6.02 -14.75 -1.46
CA ALA A 111 5.41 -15.13 -0.19
C ALA A 111 6.12 -16.34 0.43
N MET A 112 6.81 -17.16 -0.37
CA MET A 112 7.78 -18.15 0.12
C MET A 112 9.00 -17.51 0.80
N ALA A 113 9.28 -16.22 0.56
CA ALA A 113 10.31 -15.42 1.23
C ALA A 113 9.75 -14.61 2.42
N LYS A 114 8.42 -14.56 2.60
CA LYS A 114 7.77 -13.83 3.69
C LYS A 114 7.45 -14.74 4.86
N SER A 115 7.95 -14.38 6.03
CA SER A 115 7.30 -14.83 7.25
C SER A 115 6.21 -13.85 7.67
N GLU A 116 5.24 -14.35 8.43
CA GLU A 116 4.24 -13.51 9.08
C GLU A 116 4.86 -12.51 10.08
N THR A 117 6.05 -12.83 10.60
CA THR A 117 6.81 -11.95 11.50
C THR A 117 7.36 -10.72 10.76
N PHE A 118 7.92 -10.88 9.56
CA PHE A 118 8.45 -9.76 8.77
C PHE A 118 7.31 -8.81 8.41
N LYS A 119 6.18 -9.34 7.94
CA LYS A 119 4.97 -8.54 7.64
C LYS A 119 4.52 -7.73 8.86
N ARG A 120 4.51 -8.32 10.05
CA ARG A 120 4.01 -7.66 11.26
C ARG A 120 4.97 -6.67 11.90
N LYS A 121 6.29 -6.95 11.89
CA LYS A 121 7.26 -6.18 12.68
C LYS A 121 8.20 -5.29 11.84
N ALA A 122 8.45 -5.64 10.57
CA ALA A 122 9.53 -5.06 9.78
C ALA A 122 9.04 -4.36 8.51
N TYR A 123 7.90 -4.78 7.97
CA TYR A 123 7.38 -4.30 6.71
C TYR A 123 7.15 -2.78 6.63
N PRO A 124 6.63 -2.10 7.68
CA PRO A 124 6.53 -0.63 7.65
C PRO A 124 7.88 0.05 7.49
N HIS A 125 8.90 -0.42 8.23
CA HIS A 125 10.26 0.14 8.15
C HIS A 125 10.93 -0.17 6.81
N PHE A 126 10.65 -1.33 6.21
CA PHE A 126 11.07 -1.64 4.86
C PHE A 126 10.44 -0.67 3.85
N CYS A 127 9.13 -0.40 3.95
CA CYS A 127 8.43 0.59 3.14
C CYS A 127 9.04 1.99 3.29
N TYR A 128 9.38 2.40 4.52
CA TYR A 128 10.08 3.66 4.79
C TYR A 128 11.45 3.72 4.10
N GLY A 129 12.21 2.63 4.09
CA GLY A 129 13.48 2.57 3.36
C GLY A 129 13.31 2.64 1.84
N LEU A 130 12.20 2.14 1.27
CA LEU A 130 11.88 2.34 -0.14
C LEU A 130 11.57 3.83 -0.42
N ILE A 131 10.75 4.45 0.43
CA ILE A 131 10.40 5.88 0.35
C ILE A 131 11.65 6.75 0.42
N ASP A 132 12.62 6.41 1.27
CA ASP A 132 13.87 7.18 1.42
C ASP A 132 14.59 7.36 0.06
N TYR A 133 14.52 6.35 -0.82
CA TYR A 133 15.13 6.33 -2.16
C TYR A 133 14.20 6.78 -3.30
N CYS A 134 12.92 7.02 -3.04
CA CYS A 134 12.00 7.53 -4.06
C CYS A 134 12.02 9.07 -4.10
N ASP A 135 11.82 9.65 -5.27
CA ASP A 135 11.76 11.10 -5.48
C ASP A 135 10.38 11.66 -5.10
N VAL A 136 9.33 10.89 -5.41
CA VAL A 136 7.93 11.29 -5.25
C VAL A 136 7.13 10.16 -4.62
N VAL A 137 6.09 10.49 -3.87
CA VAL A 137 5.09 9.53 -3.40
C VAL A 137 3.75 9.81 -4.08
N VAL A 138 3.16 8.77 -4.65
CA VAL A 138 1.76 8.78 -5.09
C VAL A 138 0.96 7.91 -4.14
N ALA A 139 -0.17 8.42 -3.67
CA ALA A 139 -0.97 7.71 -2.69
C ALA A 139 -2.46 7.74 -3.01
N HIS A 140 -3.19 6.71 -2.56
CA HIS A 140 -4.65 6.78 -2.50
C HIS A 140 -5.19 6.03 -1.28
N GLY A 141 -6.37 6.43 -0.81
CA GLY A 141 -7.14 5.65 0.14
C GLY A 141 -8.15 4.74 -0.56
N TYR A 142 -9.05 4.16 0.21
CA TYR A 142 -10.26 3.54 -0.30
C TYR A 142 -11.14 4.61 -0.94
N VAL A 143 -11.39 4.50 -2.25
CA VAL A 143 -12.29 5.41 -2.98
C VAL A 143 -13.73 5.21 -2.49
N MET A 144 -14.38 6.27 -2.02
CA MET A 144 -15.67 6.22 -1.31
C MET A 144 -16.75 7.06 -2.00
N ASP A 145 -17.05 6.73 -3.26
CA ASP A 145 -18.23 7.26 -3.93
C ASP A 145 -19.55 6.74 -3.32
N ALA A 146 -20.69 7.27 -3.77
CA ALA A 146 -22.00 6.90 -3.24
C ALA A 146 -22.30 5.39 -3.40
N HIS A 147 -21.86 4.77 -4.49
CA HIS A 147 -22.09 3.35 -4.76
C HIS A 147 -21.24 2.47 -3.84
N THR A 148 -19.95 2.77 -3.74
CA THR A 148 -18.98 2.06 -2.89
C THR A 148 -19.39 2.17 -1.42
N LYS A 149 -19.75 3.37 -0.95
CA LYS A 149 -20.30 3.57 0.40
C LYS A 149 -21.53 2.70 0.67
N ARG A 150 -22.42 2.54 -0.33
CA ARG A 150 -23.61 1.69 -0.19
C ARG A 150 -23.24 0.22 -0.01
N LEU A 151 -22.26 -0.28 -0.78
CA LEU A 151 -21.77 -1.66 -0.65
C LEU A 151 -21.15 -1.90 0.74
N PHE A 152 -20.24 -1.04 1.19
CA PHE A 152 -19.67 -1.15 2.54
C PHE A 152 -20.74 -1.11 3.63
N LYS A 153 -21.69 -0.16 3.58
CA LYS A 153 -22.77 -0.07 4.56
C LYS A 153 -23.66 -1.31 4.59
N ALA A 154 -23.84 -2.01 3.47
CA ALA A 154 -24.62 -3.25 3.44
C ALA A 154 -23.95 -4.34 4.30
N TRP A 155 -22.63 -4.49 4.20
CA TRP A 155 -21.86 -5.43 5.00
C TRP A 155 -21.89 -5.11 6.50
N PHE A 156 -21.79 -3.83 6.88
CA PHE A 156 -21.75 -3.44 8.30
C PHE A 156 -23.11 -3.42 9.01
N LYS A 157 -24.22 -3.60 8.28
CA LYS A 157 -25.57 -3.70 8.88
C LYS A 157 -25.86 -5.06 9.52
N MET A 158 -24.94 -6.02 9.41
CA MET A 158 -25.10 -7.34 10.01
C MET A 158 -25.07 -7.26 11.55
N ARG A 159 -26.05 -7.89 12.21
CA ARG A 159 -26.09 -7.97 13.67
C ARG A 159 -24.99 -8.91 14.17
N SER A 160 -24.21 -8.45 15.14
CA SER A 160 -23.25 -9.28 15.86
C SER A 160 -23.68 -9.41 17.32
N PRO A 161 -23.58 -10.61 17.93
CA PRO A 161 -23.82 -10.77 19.36
C PRO A 161 -22.72 -10.12 20.21
N PHE A 162 -21.57 -9.76 19.61
CA PHE A 162 -20.45 -9.16 20.32
C PHE A 162 -20.56 -7.63 20.34
N HIS A 163 -20.60 -7.04 21.53
CA HIS A 163 -20.68 -5.60 21.72
C HIS A 163 -19.52 -4.85 21.05
N GLU A 164 -18.29 -5.35 21.21
CA GLU A 164 -17.09 -4.77 20.61
C GLU A 164 -17.18 -4.68 19.07
N VAL A 165 -17.67 -5.75 18.43
CA VAL A 165 -17.88 -5.78 16.97
C VAL A 165 -18.96 -4.77 16.57
N THR A 166 -20.04 -4.70 17.35
CA THR A 166 -21.14 -3.75 17.10
C THR A 166 -20.68 -2.30 17.18
N GLU A 167 -19.91 -1.93 18.20
CA GLU A 167 -19.37 -0.58 18.34
C GLU A 167 -18.36 -0.24 17.24
N TYR A 168 -17.52 -1.20 16.83
CA TYR A 168 -16.63 -1.04 15.70
C TYR A 168 -17.41 -0.80 14.39
N CYS A 169 -18.43 -1.61 14.09
CA CYS A 169 -19.26 -1.39 12.90
C CYS A 169 -19.96 -0.02 12.94
N LYS A 170 -20.45 0.43 14.10
CA LYS A 170 -21.04 1.78 14.26
C LYS A 170 -20.02 2.88 13.97
N SER A 171 -18.79 2.75 14.47
CA SER A 171 -17.73 3.75 14.23
C SER A 171 -17.36 3.82 12.75
N ILE A 172 -17.27 2.67 12.07
CA ILE A 172 -17.05 2.59 10.61
C ILE A 172 -18.20 3.20 9.83
N ILE A 173 -19.46 2.93 10.20
CA ILE A 173 -20.62 3.57 9.54
C ILE A 173 -20.58 5.09 9.70
N LYS A 174 -20.22 5.59 10.88
CA LYS A 174 -20.04 7.03 11.13
C LYS A 174 -18.93 7.61 10.25
N LEU A 175 -17.81 6.90 10.10
CA LEU A 175 -16.71 7.27 9.22
C LEU A 175 -17.18 7.32 7.74
N LEU A 176 -17.85 6.28 7.26
CA LEU A 176 -18.41 6.21 5.90
C LEU A 176 -19.39 7.35 5.58
N ASN A 177 -20.15 7.80 6.57
CA ASN A 177 -21.07 8.93 6.42
C ASN A 177 -20.33 10.27 6.33
N LYS A 178 -19.22 10.43 7.05
CA LYS A 178 -18.43 11.66 7.10
C LYS A 178 -17.46 11.82 5.94
N ALA A 179 -16.85 10.71 5.51
CA ALA A 179 -15.84 10.67 4.47
C ALA A 179 -16.34 11.37 3.21
N LYS A 180 -15.60 12.37 2.70
CA LYS A 180 -16.03 13.10 1.51
C LYS A 180 -15.84 12.26 0.25
N SER A 181 -14.60 11.84 0.00
CA SER A 181 -14.21 11.11 -1.20
C SER A 181 -13.42 9.84 -0.92
N MET A 182 -12.75 9.77 0.22
CA MET A 182 -11.89 8.63 0.57
C MET A 182 -11.98 8.27 2.04
N ILE A 183 -11.59 7.04 2.33
CA ILE A 183 -11.19 6.61 3.67
C ILE A 183 -9.76 6.10 3.56
N TRP A 184 -8.90 6.36 4.53
CA TRP A 184 -7.50 6.00 4.46
C TRP A 184 -7.18 4.75 5.27
N SER A 185 -6.37 3.85 4.68
CA SER A 185 -5.78 2.76 5.46
C SER A 185 -4.75 3.36 6.43
N PRO A 186 -4.63 2.82 7.65
CA PRO A 186 -3.65 3.34 8.59
C PRO A 186 -2.21 3.21 8.12
N GLY A 187 -1.87 2.14 7.39
CA GLY A 187 -0.54 1.98 6.79
C GLY A 187 -0.22 3.11 5.80
N THR A 188 -1.14 3.37 4.87
CA THR A 188 -0.99 4.46 3.88
C THR A 188 -0.89 5.83 4.54
N CYS A 189 -1.66 6.09 5.62
CA CYS A 189 -1.54 7.33 6.39
C CYS A 189 -0.12 7.51 6.97
N GLU A 190 0.44 6.47 7.57
CA GLU A 190 1.77 6.55 8.18
C GLU A 190 2.88 6.67 7.12
N GLU A 191 2.72 6.02 5.96
CA GLU A 191 3.62 6.22 4.80
C GLU A 191 3.59 7.67 4.28
N ILE A 192 2.40 8.28 4.18
CA ILE A 192 2.25 9.69 3.79
C ILE A 192 2.94 10.61 4.82
N LYS A 193 2.68 10.40 6.11
CA LYS A 193 3.31 11.20 7.18
C LYS A 193 4.82 11.08 7.17
N TYR A 194 5.32 9.86 7.06
CA TYR A 194 6.76 9.59 6.95
C TYR A 194 7.37 10.34 5.76
N SER A 195 6.71 10.28 4.62
CA SER A 195 7.14 10.95 3.38
C SER A 195 7.17 12.48 3.51
N LEU A 196 6.15 13.09 4.12
CA LEU A 196 6.12 14.54 4.37
C LEU A 196 7.23 14.96 5.33
N ASN A 197 7.47 14.18 6.39
CA ASN A 197 8.56 14.43 7.33
C ASN A 197 9.95 14.32 6.68
N LYS A 198 10.06 13.55 5.59
CA LYS A 198 11.27 13.45 4.76
C LYS A 198 11.37 14.52 3.67
N GLY A 199 10.42 15.45 3.60
CA GLY A 199 10.38 16.51 2.59
C GLY A 199 10.09 16.00 1.18
N LYS A 200 9.48 14.81 1.04
CA LYS A 200 9.12 14.25 -0.27
C LYS A 200 7.91 14.98 -0.84
N GLU A 201 7.86 15.12 -2.16
CA GLU A 201 6.63 15.56 -2.82
C GLU A 201 5.61 14.41 -2.82
N ILE A 202 4.36 14.72 -2.48
CA ILE A 202 3.30 13.71 -2.40
C ILE A 202 2.10 14.14 -3.21
N PHE A 203 1.58 13.22 -4.01
CA PHE A 203 0.34 13.37 -4.75
C PHE A 203 -0.68 12.34 -4.30
N CYS A 204 -1.81 12.79 -3.77
CA CYS A 204 -2.91 11.93 -3.42
C CYS A 204 -3.97 11.93 -4.51
N LEU A 205 -4.58 10.77 -4.77
CA LEU A 205 -5.80 10.71 -5.56
C LEU A 205 -6.91 11.48 -4.82
N GLN A 206 -7.47 12.50 -5.44
CA GLN A 206 -8.61 13.26 -4.95
C GLN A 206 -9.47 13.67 -6.14
N ASN A 207 -10.78 13.45 -6.05
CA ASN A 207 -11.74 13.80 -7.12
C ASN A 207 -11.30 13.34 -8.52
N LYS A 208 -10.84 12.08 -8.65
CA LYS A 208 -10.36 11.49 -9.92
C LYS A 208 -9.09 12.13 -10.50
N THR A 209 -8.34 12.91 -9.71
CA THR A 209 -7.10 13.56 -10.13
C THR A 209 -5.99 13.37 -9.08
N LEU A 210 -4.72 13.47 -9.48
CA LEU A 210 -3.59 13.49 -8.55
C LEU A 210 -3.33 14.92 -8.08
N GLN A 211 -3.59 15.18 -6.80
CA GLN A 211 -3.43 16.50 -6.19
C GLN A 211 -2.24 16.49 -5.22
N LYS A 212 -1.40 17.53 -5.30
CA LYS A 212 -0.27 17.69 -4.39
C LYS A 212 -0.81 17.96 -2.99
N ILE A 213 -0.30 17.26 -1.99
CA ILE A 213 -0.65 17.49 -0.60
C ILE A 213 0.54 18.07 0.18
N THR A 214 0.22 18.66 1.33
CA THR A 214 1.15 19.31 2.26
C THR A 214 0.90 18.81 3.68
N SER A 215 1.74 19.23 4.64
CA SER A 215 1.54 18.89 6.05
C SER A 215 0.20 19.37 6.62
N ASN A 216 -0.42 20.40 6.02
CA ASN A 216 -1.74 20.88 6.44
C ASN A 216 -2.87 19.88 6.13
N ASP A 217 -2.67 19.02 5.13
CA ASP A 217 -3.66 18.03 4.68
C ASP A 217 -3.66 16.77 5.56
N ILE A 218 -2.62 16.56 6.39
CA ILE A 218 -2.50 15.39 7.26
C ILE A 218 -3.69 15.28 8.20
N ASN A 219 -4.15 16.40 8.77
CA ASN A 219 -5.28 16.40 9.71
C ASN A 219 -6.57 15.90 9.04
N LEU A 220 -6.76 16.19 7.76
CA LEU A 220 -7.90 15.69 6.98
C LEU A 220 -7.76 14.19 6.70
N ILE A 221 -6.56 13.76 6.31
CA ILE A 221 -6.24 12.34 6.05
C ILE A 221 -6.42 11.50 7.32
N ASP A 222 -5.95 11.98 8.48
CA ASP A 222 -6.10 11.31 9.77
C ASP A 222 -7.56 11.26 10.23
N ALA A 223 -8.35 12.31 9.97
CA ALA A 223 -9.77 12.33 10.32
C ALA A 223 -10.60 11.33 9.50
N GLU A 224 -10.14 10.98 8.29
CA GLU A 224 -10.77 10.02 7.39
C GLU A 224 -10.09 8.63 7.44
N LYS A 225 -9.29 8.34 8.46
CA LYS A 225 -8.58 7.06 8.64
C LYS A 225 -9.49 5.98 9.24
N VAL A 226 -9.34 4.73 8.79
CA VAL A 226 -10.00 3.58 9.42
C VAL A 226 -9.56 3.47 10.88
N PRO A 227 -10.48 3.46 11.86
CA PRO A 227 -10.12 3.35 13.26
C PRO A 227 -9.52 1.97 13.55
N PHE A 228 -8.53 1.95 14.44
CA PHE A 228 -8.14 0.73 15.13
C PHE A 228 -9.04 0.49 16.33
N ASP A 229 -9.17 -0.77 16.72
CA ASP A 229 -9.82 -1.13 17.97
C ASP A 229 -8.86 -0.92 19.15
N LYS A 230 -9.36 -1.15 20.37
CA LYS A 230 -8.55 -1.04 21.60
C LYS A 230 -7.39 -2.04 21.69
N TYR A 231 -7.37 -3.04 20.81
CA TYR A 231 -6.32 -4.05 20.63
C TYR A 231 -5.49 -3.82 19.33
N GLY A 232 -5.63 -2.66 18.68
CA GLY A 232 -4.97 -2.32 17.42
C GLY A 232 -5.68 -2.88 16.19
N LEU A 233 -5.01 -3.79 15.49
CA LEU A 233 -5.39 -4.28 14.15
C LEU A 233 -6.41 -5.43 14.17
N LYS A 234 -6.90 -5.88 15.32
CA LYS A 234 -7.66 -7.13 15.43
C LYS A 234 -8.97 -7.09 14.63
N LEU A 235 -9.82 -6.10 14.84
CA LEU A 235 -11.09 -5.89 14.14
C LEU A 235 -10.87 -5.30 12.75
N TYR A 236 -9.81 -4.55 12.53
CA TYR A 236 -9.39 -4.15 11.19
C TYR A 236 -9.19 -5.39 10.30
N ASN A 237 -8.34 -6.34 10.74
CA ASN A 237 -8.03 -7.55 9.99
C ASN A 237 -9.23 -8.52 9.89
N LYS A 238 -10.08 -8.57 10.93
CA LYS A 238 -11.23 -9.50 10.97
C LYS A 238 -12.47 -9.01 10.25
N ILE A 239 -12.63 -7.69 10.11
CA ILE A 239 -13.88 -7.10 9.63
C ILE A 239 -13.61 -6.17 8.45
N TRP A 240 -12.82 -5.11 8.66
CA TRP A 240 -12.62 -4.09 7.63
C TRP A 240 -11.93 -4.66 6.38
N GLN A 241 -10.77 -5.30 6.57
CA GLN A 241 -9.95 -5.80 5.47
C GLN A 241 -10.72 -6.80 4.58
N PRO A 242 -11.38 -7.87 5.12
CA PRO A 242 -12.12 -8.81 4.28
C PRO A 242 -13.27 -8.17 3.49
N ILE A 243 -13.97 -7.21 4.10
CA ILE A 243 -15.04 -6.47 3.42
C ILE A 243 -14.45 -5.59 2.31
N ALA A 244 -13.38 -4.85 2.59
CA ALA A 244 -12.73 -3.99 1.60
C ALA A 244 -12.21 -4.81 0.40
N GLU A 245 -11.52 -5.93 0.66
CA GLU A 245 -11.06 -6.83 -0.40
C GLU A 245 -12.22 -7.32 -1.27
N SER A 246 -13.32 -7.74 -0.64
CA SER A 246 -14.50 -8.24 -1.34
C SER A 246 -15.13 -7.16 -2.20
N VAL A 247 -15.37 -5.97 -1.64
CA VAL A 247 -15.98 -4.84 -2.35
C VAL A 247 -15.14 -4.43 -3.56
N TYR A 248 -13.83 -4.23 -3.40
CA TYR A 248 -13.01 -3.77 -4.52
C TYR A 248 -12.76 -4.84 -5.59
N LYS A 249 -12.72 -6.12 -5.22
CA LYS A 249 -12.72 -7.22 -6.19
C LYS A 249 -14.02 -7.24 -6.99
N THR A 250 -15.19 -7.14 -6.32
CA THR A 250 -16.49 -7.09 -7.01
C THR A 250 -16.58 -5.90 -7.96
N LEU A 251 -16.19 -4.70 -7.51
CA LEU A 251 -16.20 -3.50 -8.35
C LEU A 251 -15.27 -3.64 -9.57
N THR A 252 -14.13 -4.32 -9.40
CA THR A 252 -13.20 -4.58 -10.50
C THR A 252 -13.80 -5.50 -11.55
N ILE A 253 -14.46 -6.58 -11.13
CA ILE A 253 -15.14 -7.51 -12.04
C ILE A 253 -16.24 -6.79 -12.82
N LEU A 254 -17.13 -6.08 -12.11
CA LEU A 254 -18.22 -5.32 -12.74
C LEU A 254 -17.71 -4.29 -13.76
N LYS A 255 -16.59 -3.63 -13.48
CA LYS A 255 -16.02 -2.66 -14.41
C LYS A 255 -15.46 -3.31 -15.68
N LYS A 256 -14.88 -4.52 -15.57
CA LYS A 256 -14.38 -5.30 -16.72
C LYS A 256 -15.51 -5.83 -17.60
N GLU A 257 -16.66 -6.15 -17.01
CA GLU A 257 -17.84 -6.62 -17.76
C GLU A 257 -18.56 -5.48 -18.52
N LEU A 258 -18.36 -4.23 -18.09
CA LEU A 258 -18.98 -3.04 -18.67
C LEU A 258 -18.09 -2.29 -19.68
N SER A 259 -16.84 -2.72 -19.86
CA SER A 259 -15.84 -2.12 -20.77
C SER A 259 -15.66 -2.95 -22.03
#